data_AF-A0A8J6IGZ0-F1
#
_entry.id   AF-A0A8J6IGZ0-F1
#
_cell.length_a   1.000
_cell.length_b   1.000
_cell.length_c   1.000
_cell.angle_alpha   90.00
_cell.angle_beta   90.00
_cell.angle_gamma   90.00
#
_symmetry.space_group_name_H-M   'P 1'
#
loop_
_entity.id
_entity.type
_entity.pdbx_description
1 polymer ?
#
loop_
_entity_poly.entity_id
_entity_poly.type
_entity_poly.pdbx_seq_one_letter_code
_entity_poly.pdbx_strand_id
1 'polypeptide(L)'
;MGPPARRALVPAVAVTLWLTVLVSLGLSLWIDHRVETAGRPDLGAGATEIVAFGGAAFTAATIGALLAVRRSPHPVGWLFLALATTLGLSAVGDSYGSYAVLARPGAWPAGEQVATLSSGVWLWWFVILGLILLLTPTGCPVSPAWGRAVWASLAVGALAYGGFLLRPGKLKQAPFESVTNPWGIERLDGLLGPTVAISAGASGMLFIAGGISLIVRFRRAQGDERRQLLWLALVVIPLPLYIGGSFVAAGTGHETVLGLLTAGYLLLIPIAAALSIARYRLYDVDRILTRAATYSLLSLLLAGVYVATVLFAVWSLRDVSGSSQIATAVATLATAAAAAPARRWLQAGMDRRFSRRRFAALELVRNALRGAAATRDVDTALRLALADPGLRVAYLVAPDGTWVSAAGDPVTPAPDEVVVERFGVPVASIAFDPDQVGRELVVEVAAEAGAELEAVGLRAAVALQLAEVRLSRARIVETQLAERHRIERNLHDGAQQRLLALAFQLRAAQLRTRSPELAVDLDRAVTELQTAVGELRALANGLHPAILVDGGLAAALEDLAARSPVPVRLDVGPERFPPACEAAAWFVACEAVANAVKHARATGVEVGARADADRLLV
;
A
#
# COMPACT_ATOMS: atom_id res chain seq x y z
N MET A 1 -1.23 -42.37 -36.84
CA MET A 1 0.06 -42.47 -36.12
C MET A 1 0.23 -41.21 -35.29
N GLY A 2 -0.07 -41.34 -34.00
CA GLY A 2 -0.36 -40.23 -33.09
C GLY A 2 0.88 -39.50 -32.51
N PRO A 3 0.66 -38.55 -31.59
CA PRO A 3 1.56 -37.44 -31.26
C PRO A 3 2.48 -37.57 -30.01
N PRO A 4 2.92 -38.74 -29.50
CA PRO A 4 3.82 -38.80 -28.34
C PRO A 4 5.30 -38.51 -28.69
N ALA A 5 5.76 -38.89 -29.89
CA ALA A 5 7.17 -38.71 -30.28
C ALA A 5 7.59 -37.24 -30.43
N ARG A 6 6.70 -36.36 -30.95
CA ARG A 6 6.97 -34.92 -31.06
C ARG A 6 7.07 -34.20 -29.71
N ARG A 7 6.43 -34.71 -28.65
CA ARG A 7 6.49 -34.10 -27.31
C ARG A 7 7.81 -34.37 -26.59
N ALA A 8 8.47 -35.49 -26.86
CA ALA A 8 9.78 -35.80 -26.29
C ALA A 8 10.95 -35.13 -27.03
N LEU A 9 10.77 -34.82 -28.32
CA LEU A 9 11.85 -34.31 -29.17
C LEU A 9 12.15 -32.82 -28.93
N VAL A 10 11.13 -32.01 -28.62
CA VAL A 10 11.28 -30.58 -28.32
C VAL A 10 12.21 -30.30 -27.13
N PRO A 11 12.00 -30.89 -25.93
CA PRO A 11 12.89 -30.65 -24.81
C PRO A 11 14.31 -31.17 -25.07
N ALA A 12 14.45 -32.31 -25.76
CA ALA A 12 15.77 -32.82 -26.14
C ALA A 12 16.53 -31.82 -27.03
N VAL A 13 15.91 -31.30 -28.10
CA VAL A 13 16.55 -30.32 -28.99
C VAL A 13 16.89 -29.01 -28.24
N ALA A 14 15.97 -28.52 -27.39
CA ALA A 14 16.20 -27.30 -26.62
C ALA A 14 17.39 -27.45 -25.64
N VAL A 15 17.48 -28.58 -24.95
CA VAL A 15 18.61 -28.89 -24.05
C VAL A 15 19.89 -29.09 -24.84
N THR A 16 19.86 -29.76 -26.00
CA THR A 16 21.04 -29.91 -26.86
C THR A 16 21.57 -28.55 -27.30
N LEU A 17 20.70 -27.64 -27.77
CA LEU A 17 21.12 -26.28 -28.16
C LEU A 17 21.69 -25.49 -26.97
N TRP A 18 21.11 -25.63 -25.78
CA TRP A 18 21.64 -25.02 -24.57
C TRP A 18 23.03 -25.56 -24.20
N LEU A 19 23.21 -26.88 -24.25
CA LEU A 19 24.52 -27.52 -24.05
C LEU A 19 25.54 -27.09 -25.10
N THR A 20 25.13 -26.96 -26.37
CA THR A 20 26.00 -26.45 -27.43
C THR A 20 26.50 -25.05 -27.11
N VAL A 21 25.64 -24.15 -26.61
CA VAL A 21 26.08 -22.81 -26.19
C VAL A 21 27.10 -22.87 -25.05
N LEU A 22 26.88 -23.71 -24.04
CA LEU A 22 27.84 -23.88 -22.95
C LEU A 22 29.19 -24.41 -23.41
N VAL A 23 29.17 -25.41 -24.30
CA VAL A 23 30.39 -25.96 -24.89
C VAL A 23 31.10 -24.91 -25.73
N SER A 24 30.37 -24.11 -26.53
CA SER A 24 30.96 -23.02 -27.30
C SER A 24 31.62 -21.97 -26.40
N LEU A 25 30.97 -21.56 -25.29
CA LEU A 25 31.55 -20.60 -24.35
C LEU A 25 32.83 -21.17 -23.70
N GLY A 26 32.79 -22.42 -23.23
CA GLY A 26 33.98 -23.07 -22.66
C GLY A 26 35.11 -23.26 -23.67
N LEU A 27 34.77 -23.57 -24.92
CA LEU A 27 35.74 -23.73 -26.01
C LEU A 27 36.39 -22.39 -26.37
N SER A 28 35.62 -21.30 -26.47
CA SER A 28 36.14 -19.95 -26.71
C SER A 28 37.15 -19.55 -25.62
N LEU A 29 36.82 -19.73 -24.34
CA LEU A 29 37.74 -19.47 -23.23
C LEU A 29 39.02 -20.30 -23.28
N TRP A 30 38.90 -21.58 -23.65
CA TRP A 30 40.05 -22.45 -23.81
C TRP A 30 40.94 -21.99 -24.96
N ILE A 31 40.37 -21.55 -26.09
CA ILE A 31 41.13 -21.01 -27.22
C ILE A 31 41.80 -19.68 -26.83
N ASP A 32 41.10 -18.79 -26.13
CA ASP A 32 41.68 -17.51 -25.68
C ASP A 32 42.88 -17.75 -24.75
N HIS A 33 42.80 -18.73 -23.83
CA HIS A 33 43.96 -19.14 -23.03
C HIS A 33 45.13 -19.67 -23.89
N ARG A 34 44.84 -20.31 -25.03
CA ARG A 34 45.87 -20.73 -26.00
C ARG A 34 46.49 -19.54 -26.73
N VAL A 35 45.72 -18.49 -27.01
CA VAL A 35 46.19 -17.22 -27.58
C VAL A 35 47.12 -16.51 -26.58
N GLU A 36 46.74 -16.43 -25.31
CA GLU A 36 47.57 -15.87 -24.23
C GLU A 36 48.90 -16.63 -24.09
N THR A 37 48.84 -17.96 -23.99
CA THR A 37 50.05 -18.81 -23.87
C THR A 37 50.91 -18.82 -25.13
N ALA A 38 50.38 -18.38 -26.28
CA ALA A 38 51.15 -18.12 -27.49
C ALA A 38 51.86 -16.75 -27.48
N GLY A 39 51.74 -15.97 -26.41
CA GLY A 39 52.41 -14.67 -26.24
C GLY A 39 51.67 -13.50 -26.86
N ARG A 40 50.37 -13.64 -27.17
CA ARG A 40 49.53 -12.59 -27.78
C ARG A 40 48.27 -12.29 -26.95
N PRO A 41 48.39 -11.89 -25.67
CA PRO A 41 47.24 -11.57 -24.83
C PRO A 41 46.42 -10.38 -25.36
N ASP A 42 47.00 -9.56 -26.26
CA ASP A 42 46.34 -8.47 -26.97
C ASP A 42 45.22 -8.94 -27.91
N LEU A 43 45.22 -10.21 -28.31
CA LEU A 43 44.24 -10.80 -29.24
C LEU A 43 43.14 -11.59 -28.54
N GLY A 44 43.27 -11.85 -27.23
CA GLY A 44 42.25 -12.55 -26.45
C GLY A 44 41.09 -11.62 -26.07
N ALA A 45 39.90 -12.20 -25.85
CA ALA A 45 38.77 -11.43 -25.36
C ALA A 45 39.04 -10.87 -23.96
N GLY A 46 38.71 -9.60 -23.72
CA GLY A 46 38.89 -9.00 -22.42
C GLY A 46 37.98 -9.64 -21.36
N ALA A 47 38.42 -9.68 -20.09
CA ALA A 47 37.61 -10.23 -18.99
C ALA A 47 36.21 -9.62 -18.90
N THR A 48 36.08 -8.32 -19.20
CA THR A 48 34.80 -7.61 -19.25
C THR A 48 33.90 -8.09 -20.38
N GLU A 49 34.46 -8.38 -21.55
CA GLU A 49 33.71 -8.86 -22.73
C GLU A 49 33.25 -10.30 -22.54
N ILE A 50 34.14 -11.14 -22.01
CA ILE A 50 33.85 -12.53 -21.63
C ILE A 50 32.65 -12.57 -20.68
N VAL A 51 32.69 -11.79 -19.59
CA VAL A 51 31.60 -11.78 -18.61
C VAL A 51 30.31 -11.23 -19.23
N ALA A 52 30.40 -10.16 -20.02
CA ALA A 52 29.22 -9.49 -20.55
C ALA A 52 28.54 -10.30 -21.67
N PHE A 53 29.26 -10.70 -22.72
CA PHE A 53 28.71 -11.48 -23.83
C PHE A 53 28.47 -12.93 -23.44
N GLY A 54 29.35 -13.55 -22.65
CA GLY A 54 29.13 -14.89 -22.11
C GLY A 54 27.90 -14.95 -21.21
N GLY A 55 27.72 -13.95 -20.34
CA GLY A 55 26.52 -13.79 -19.51
C GLY A 55 25.25 -13.61 -20.35
N ALA A 56 25.30 -12.79 -21.40
CA ALA A 56 24.18 -12.59 -22.33
C ALA A 56 23.82 -13.87 -23.08
N ALA A 57 24.81 -14.58 -23.62
CA ALA A 57 24.62 -15.85 -24.32
C ALA A 57 24.03 -16.94 -23.39
N PHE A 58 24.59 -17.08 -22.19
CA PHE A 58 24.09 -18.04 -21.20
C PHE A 58 22.66 -17.73 -20.76
N THR A 59 22.35 -16.47 -20.53
CA THR A 59 21.02 -16.01 -20.10
C THR A 59 19.99 -16.22 -21.22
N ALA A 60 20.33 -15.84 -22.46
CA ALA A 60 19.49 -16.10 -23.63
C ALA A 60 19.27 -17.60 -23.84
N ALA A 61 20.32 -18.44 -23.73
CA ALA A 61 20.19 -19.89 -23.88
C ALA A 61 19.26 -20.48 -22.82
N THR A 62 19.45 -20.09 -21.55
CA THR A 62 18.70 -20.63 -20.41
C THR A 62 17.22 -20.24 -20.49
N ILE A 63 16.94 -18.98 -20.78
CA ILE A 63 15.57 -18.48 -20.98
C ILE A 63 14.93 -19.12 -22.21
N GLY A 64 15.66 -19.22 -23.31
CA GLY A 64 15.19 -19.86 -24.54
C GLY A 64 14.82 -21.33 -24.35
N ALA A 65 15.70 -22.10 -23.69
CA ALA A 65 15.44 -23.50 -23.35
C ALA A 65 14.23 -23.65 -22.42
N LEU A 66 14.17 -22.84 -21.35
CA LEU A 66 13.06 -22.88 -20.41
C LEU A 66 11.71 -22.55 -21.06
N LEU A 67 11.69 -21.56 -21.95
CA LEU A 67 10.50 -21.20 -22.73
C LEU A 67 10.14 -22.28 -23.75
N ALA A 68 11.11 -22.84 -24.47
CA ALA A 68 10.87 -23.91 -25.45
C ALA A 68 10.30 -25.18 -24.78
N VAL A 69 10.79 -25.53 -23.59
CA VAL A 69 10.33 -26.70 -22.81
C VAL A 69 8.96 -26.45 -22.17
N ARG A 70 8.78 -25.32 -21.46
CA ARG A 70 7.56 -25.05 -20.67
C ARG A 70 6.39 -24.51 -21.50
N ARG A 71 6.66 -23.90 -22.66
CA ARG A 71 5.68 -23.23 -23.53
C ARG A 71 5.80 -23.71 -24.98
N SER A 72 6.00 -25.01 -25.23
CA SER A 72 5.97 -25.55 -26.61
C SER A 72 4.56 -25.40 -27.22
N PRO A 73 4.35 -24.72 -28.38
CA PRO A 73 5.31 -24.27 -29.41
C PRO A 73 5.43 -22.73 -29.50
N HIS A 74 6.00 -22.07 -28.49
CA HIS A 74 6.16 -20.61 -28.50
C HIS A 74 7.44 -20.19 -29.26
N PRO A 75 7.35 -19.42 -30.35
CA PRO A 75 8.48 -19.16 -31.25
C PRO A 75 9.60 -18.35 -30.59
N VAL A 76 9.29 -17.53 -29.59
CA VAL A 76 10.28 -16.69 -28.91
C VAL A 76 11.34 -17.51 -28.16
N GLY A 77 10.98 -18.68 -27.61
CA GLY A 77 11.97 -19.55 -26.95
C GLY A 77 13.05 -20.04 -27.92
N TRP A 78 12.65 -20.37 -29.14
CA TRP A 78 13.56 -20.77 -30.22
C TRP A 78 14.40 -19.60 -30.74
N LEU A 79 13.85 -18.40 -30.82
CA LEU A 79 14.60 -17.21 -31.19
C LEU A 79 15.68 -16.87 -30.16
N PHE A 80 15.42 -17.06 -28.86
CA PHE A 80 16.46 -16.91 -27.83
C PHE A 80 17.56 -17.96 -27.93
N LEU A 81 17.21 -19.22 -28.22
CA LEU A 81 18.21 -20.26 -28.49
C LEU A 81 19.03 -19.94 -29.74
N ALA A 82 18.41 -19.41 -30.80
CA ALA A 82 19.12 -18.95 -32.00
C ALA A 82 20.07 -17.77 -31.71
N LEU A 83 19.62 -16.79 -30.92
CA LEU A 83 20.46 -15.68 -30.47
C LEU A 83 21.67 -16.19 -29.67
N ALA A 84 21.44 -17.06 -28.69
CA ALA A 84 22.51 -17.62 -27.87
C ALA A 84 23.49 -18.48 -28.67
N THR A 85 22.98 -19.27 -29.62
CA THR A 85 23.81 -20.10 -30.51
C THR A 85 24.68 -19.22 -31.41
N THR A 86 24.11 -18.16 -31.99
CA THR A 86 24.90 -17.22 -32.82
C THR A 86 25.96 -16.47 -32.01
N LEU A 87 25.65 -16.06 -30.77
CA LEU A 87 26.63 -15.46 -29.85
C LEU A 87 27.75 -16.45 -29.46
N GLY A 88 27.41 -17.71 -29.16
CA GLY A 88 28.40 -18.73 -28.82
C GLY A 88 29.29 -19.09 -30.01
N LEU A 89 28.72 -19.23 -31.20
CA LEU A 89 29.47 -19.53 -32.42
C LEU A 89 30.36 -18.36 -32.85
N SER A 90 29.92 -17.11 -32.68
CA SER A 90 30.77 -15.95 -32.96
C SER A 90 31.96 -15.90 -31.99
N ALA A 91 31.73 -16.13 -30.69
CA ALA A 91 32.81 -16.16 -29.70
C ALA A 91 33.86 -17.23 -30.03
N VAL A 92 33.44 -18.46 -30.36
CA VAL A 92 34.37 -19.52 -30.79
C VAL A 92 35.09 -19.14 -32.08
N GLY A 93 34.37 -18.59 -33.06
CA GLY A 93 34.95 -18.21 -34.35
C GLY A 93 35.99 -17.11 -34.24
N ASP A 94 35.73 -16.08 -33.42
CA ASP A 94 36.65 -14.98 -33.17
C ASP A 94 37.89 -15.45 -32.41
N SER A 95 37.74 -16.27 -31.36
CA SER A 95 38.88 -16.88 -30.66
C SER A 95 39.70 -17.79 -31.60
N TYR A 96 39.02 -18.62 -32.41
CA TYR A 96 39.67 -19.53 -33.36
C TYR A 96 40.46 -18.78 -34.45
N GLY A 97 39.84 -17.76 -35.06
CA GLY A 97 40.49 -16.93 -36.06
C GLY A 97 41.70 -16.21 -35.49
N SER A 98 41.57 -15.67 -34.28
CA SER A 98 42.67 -14.99 -33.58
C SER A 98 43.84 -15.92 -33.32
N TYR A 99 43.58 -17.16 -32.91
CA TYR A 99 44.65 -18.16 -32.73
C TYR A 99 45.27 -18.60 -34.06
N ALA A 100 44.45 -19.02 -35.03
CA ALA A 100 44.89 -19.70 -36.24
C ALA A 100 45.52 -18.77 -37.30
N VAL A 101 45.13 -17.49 -37.31
CA VAL A 101 45.58 -16.52 -38.31
C VAL A 101 46.60 -15.54 -37.73
N LEU A 102 46.43 -15.11 -36.47
CA LEU A 102 47.21 -14.01 -35.90
C LEU A 102 48.23 -14.45 -34.84
N ALA A 103 47.86 -15.35 -33.91
CA ALA A 103 48.76 -15.80 -32.84
C ALA A 103 49.75 -16.88 -33.31
N ARG A 104 49.26 -17.88 -34.06
CA ARG A 104 50.07 -18.92 -34.69
C ARG A 104 49.57 -19.21 -36.11
N PRO A 105 50.00 -18.40 -37.10
CA PRO A 105 49.57 -18.55 -38.48
C PRO A 105 49.74 -19.99 -39.00
N GLY A 106 48.66 -20.59 -39.49
CA GLY A 106 48.67 -21.93 -40.10
C GLY A 106 48.68 -23.11 -39.12
N ALA A 107 48.61 -22.86 -37.80
CA ALA A 107 48.55 -23.94 -36.82
C ALA A 107 47.27 -24.78 -36.93
N TRP A 108 46.14 -24.12 -37.26
CA TRP A 108 44.85 -24.77 -37.47
C TRP A 108 44.31 -24.47 -38.88
N PRO A 109 43.62 -25.45 -39.50
CA PRO A 109 43.10 -25.28 -40.85
C PRO A 109 41.98 -24.25 -40.90
N ALA A 110 41.76 -23.65 -42.06
CA ALA A 110 40.62 -22.79 -42.35
C ALA A 110 40.48 -21.53 -41.45
N GLY A 111 41.58 -21.01 -40.88
CA GLY A 111 41.56 -19.84 -39.99
C GLY A 111 40.92 -18.59 -40.63
N GLU A 112 41.30 -18.26 -41.87
CA GLU A 112 40.78 -17.09 -42.58
C GLU A 112 39.28 -17.22 -42.92
N GLN A 113 38.84 -18.44 -43.26
CA GLN A 113 37.44 -18.74 -43.52
C GLN A 113 36.60 -18.61 -42.26
N VAL A 114 37.06 -19.15 -41.12
CA VAL A 114 36.37 -19.06 -39.83
C VAL A 114 36.29 -17.61 -39.35
N ALA A 115 37.39 -16.85 -39.45
CA ALA A 115 37.42 -15.42 -39.10
C ALA A 115 36.44 -14.60 -39.97
N THR A 116 36.34 -14.92 -41.25
CA THR A 116 35.39 -14.27 -42.17
C THR A 116 33.95 -14.61 -41.80
N LEU A 117 33.65 -15.88 -41.47
CA LEU A 117 32.31 -16.28 -41.05
C LEU A 117 31.88 -15.54 -39.78
N SER A 118 32.74 -15.52 -38.75
CA SER A 118 32.43 -14.94 -37.44
C SER A 118 32.24 -13.43 -37.49
N SER A 119 33.07 -12.72 -38.27
CA SER A 119 33.04 -11.26 -38.41
C SER A 119 31.72 -10.69 -38.94
N GLY A 120 30.91 -11.50 -39.63
CA GLY A 120 29.60 -11.07 -40.15
C GLY A 120 28.41 -11.46 -39.27
N VAL A 121 28.60 -12.35 -38.28
CA VAL A 121 27.48 -12.97 -37.54
C VAL A 121 26.65 -11.95 -36.78
N TRP A 122 27.25 -10.86 -36.31
CA TRP A 122 26.57 -9.81 -35.56
C TRP A 122 25.39 -9.17 -36.32
N LEU A 123 25.39 -9.22 -37.66
CA LEU A 123 24.26 -8.76 -38.50
C LEU A 123 22.96 -9.53 -38.18
N TRP A 124 23.08 -10.81 -37.83
CA TRP A 124 21.93 -11.63 -37.44
C TRP A 124 21.36 -11.26 -36.08
N TRP A 125 22.14 -10.64 -35.19
CA TRP A 125 21.65 -10.25 -33.87
C TRP A 125 20.53 -9.23 -33.98
N PHE A 126 20.66 -8.23 -34.87
CA PHE A 126 19.61 -7.25 -35.13
C PHE A 126 18.31 -7.89 -35.63
N VAL A 127 18.44 -8.87 -36.53
CA VAL A 127 17.30 -9.59 -37.09
C VAL A 127 16.61 -10.40 -36.00
N ILE A 128 17.36 -11.20 -35.24
CA ILE A 128 16.82 -12.07 -34.20
C ILE A 128 16.18 -11.24 -33.08
N LEU A 129 16.84 -10.17 -32.61
CA LEU A 129 16.28 -9.26 -31.61
C LEU A 129 15.02 -8.55 -32.12
N GLY A 130 15.01 -8.08 -33.36
CA GLY A 130 13.82 -7.49 -33.99
C GLY A 130 12.63 -8.45 -34.03
N LEU A 131 12.89 -9.71 -34.38
CA LEU A 131 11.88 -10.78 -34.37
C LEU A 131 11.39 -11.10 -32.96
N ILE A 132 12.28 -11.12 -31.97
CA ILE A 132 11.90 -11.30 -30.55
C ILE A 132 10.96 -10.16 -30.14
N LEU A 133 11.31 -8.90 -30.39
CA LEU A 133 10.46 -7.75 -30.04
C LEU A 133 9.11 -7.78 -30.77
N LEU A 134 9.10 -8.22 -32.03
CA LEU A 134 7.90 -8.27 -32.86
C LEU A 134 6.92 -9.37 -32.42
N LEU A 135 7.43 -10.54 -32.05
CA LEU A 135 6.62 -11.73 -31.75
C LEU A 135 6.26 -11.86 -30.26
N THR A 136 7.02 -11.25 -29.35
CA THR A 136 6.73 -11.34 -27.90
C THR A 136 5.53 -10.46 -27.52
N PRO A 137 4.61 -10.88 -26.62
CA PRO A 137 4.56 -12.11 -25.81
C PRO A 137 3.71 -13.26 -26.36
N THR A 138 2.98 -13.07 -27.46
CA THR A 138 1.98 -14.03 -27.94
C THR A 138 2.52 -15.01 -28.98
N GLY A 139 3.69 -14.75 -29.55
CA GLY A 139 4.26 -15.51 -30.66
C GLY A 139 3.68 -15.16 -32.03
N CYS A 140 2.72 -14.21 -32.10
CA CYS A 140 2.06 -13.80 -33.32
C CYS A 140 2.23 -12.28 -33.56
N PRO A 141 2.44 -11.84 -34.82
CA PRO A 141 2.48 -10.43 -35.16
C PRO A 141 1.11 -9.76 -34.99
N VAL A 142 1.11 -8.44 -34.78
CA VAL A 142 -0.11 -7.63 -34.50
C VAL A 142 -1.09 -7.61 -35.68
N SER A 143 -0.58 -7.70 -36.91
CA SER A 143 -1.39 -7.72 -38.12
C SER A 143 -0.71 -8.53 -39.24
N PRO A 144 -1.43 -8.90 -40.31
CA PRO A 144 -0.85 -9.60 -41.46
C PRO A 144 0.29 -8.84 -42.13
N ALA A 145 0.26 -7.50 -42.10
CA ALA A 145 1.35 -6.66 -42.61
C ALA A 145 2.63 -6.82 -41.77
N TRP A 146 2.52 -6.96 -40.45
CA TRP A 146 3.64 -7.28 -39.57
C TRP A 146 4.16 -8.71 -39.77
N GLY A 147 3.31 -9.64 -40.25
CA GLY A 147 3.76 -10.95 -40.73
C GLY A 147 4.73 -10.86 -41.92
N ARG A 148 4.50 -9.92 -42.85
CA ARG A 148 5.45 -9.64 -43.95
C ARG A 148 6.76 -9.05 -43.44
N ALA A 149 6.73 -8.27 -42.36
CA ALA A 149 7.94 -7.72 -41.75
C ALA A 149 8.88 -8.79 -41.18
N VAL A 150 8.36 -9.94 -40.72
CA VAL A 150 9.17 -11.10 -40.30
C VAL A 150 10.00 -11.62 -41.47
N TRP A 151 9.35 -11.91 -42.59
CA TRP A 151 10.03 -12.41 -43.79
C TRP A 151 10.97 -11.37 -44.40
N ALA A 152 10.59 -10.10 -44.38
CA ALA A 152 11.47 -9.02 -44.80
C ALA A 152 12.73 -8.94 -43.94
N SER A 153 12.62 -9.10 -42.61
CA SER A 153 13.78 -9.09 -41.69
C SER A 153 14.73 -10.25 -41.98
N LEU A 154 14.20 -11.44 -42.23
CA LEU A 154 15.02 -12.61 -42.60
C LEU A 154 15.70 -12.44 -43.96
N ALA A 155 14.97 -11.94 -44.97
CA ALA A 155 15.51 -11.70 -46.30
C ALA A 155 16.61 -10.63 -46.30
N VAL A 156 16.38 -9.51 -45.60
CA VAL A 156 17.35 -8.42 -45.45
C VAL A 156 18.58 -8.89 -44.66
N GLY A 157 18.39 -9.69 -43.60
CA GLY A 157 19.49 -10.31 -42.86
C GLY A 157 20.36 -11.23 -43.72
N ALA A 158 19.71 -12.11 -44.50
CA ALA A 158 20.40 -13.01 -45.41
C ALA A 158 21.15 -12.26 -46.53
N LEU A 159 20.55 -11.22 -47.09
CA LEU A 159 21.20 -10.33 -48.07
C LEU A 159 22.38 -9.58 -47.47
N ALA A 160 22.26 -9.06 -46.24
CA ALA A 160 23.35 -8.38 -45.56
C ALA A 160 24.52 -9.33 -45.28
N TYR A 161 24.25 -10.50 -44.71
CA TYR A 161 25.30 -11.47 -44.36
C TYR A 161 25.93 -12.13 -45.60
N GLY A 162 25.12 -12.56 -46.57
CA GLY A 162 25.63 -13.12 -47.82
C GLY A 162 26.42 -12.08 -48.63
N GLY A 163 25.95 -10.84 -48.67
CA GLY A 163 26.68 -9.74 -49.28
C GLY A 163 28.00 -9.45 -48.57
N PHE A 164 28.04 -9.55 -47.23
CA PHE A 164 29.26 -9.39 -46.44
C PHE A 164 30.27 -10.50 -46.76
N LEU A 165 29.84 -11.76 -46.81
CA LEU A 165 30.72 -12.91 -47.10
C LEU A 165 31.32 -12.85 -48.51
N LEU A 166 30.60 -12.32 -49.49
CA LEU A 166 31.07 -12.24 -50.88
C LEU A 166 31.85 -10.95 -51.19
N ARG A 167 31.89 -10.01 -50.25
CA ARG A 167 32.52 -8.70 -50.47
C ARG A 167 34.05 -8.85 -50.48
N PRO A 168 34.74 -8.47 -51.57
CA PRO A 168 36.19 -8.52 -51.63
C PRO A 168 36.84 -7.44 -50.74
N GLY A 169 38.09 -7.69 -50.34
CA GLY A 169 38.89 -6.79 -49.53
C GLY A 169 39.21 -7.33 -48.14
N LYS A 170 39.81 -6.47 -47.32
CA LYS A 170 40.19 -6.80 -45.94
C LYS A 170 38.98 -6.73 -45.01
N LEU A 171 38.97 -7.60 -44.00
CA LEU A 171 37.99 -7.51 -42.93
C LEU A 171 38.17 -6.17 -42.20
N LYS A 172 37.07 -5.58 -41.75
CA LYS A 172 37.06 -4.25 -41.10
C LYS A 172 36.92 -4.32 -39.59
N GLN A 173 36.81 -5.53 -39.04
CA GLN A 173 36.60 -5.75 -37.62
C GLN A 173 37.94 -6.12 -36.98
N ALA A 174 38.31 -5.42 -35.91
CA ALA A 174 39.44 -5.80 -35.08
C ALA A 174 39.19 -7.19 -34.45
N PRO A 175 40.19 -8.08 -34.36
CA PRO A 175 41.61 -7.89 -34.72
C PRO A 175 41.95 -8.29 -36.18
N PHE A 176 40.96 -8.57 -37.03
CA PHE A 176 41.16 -9.18 -38.35
C PHE A 176 41.46 -8.20 -39.50
N GLU A 177 41.84 -6.96 -39.22
CA GLU A 177 42.08 -5.93 -40.24
C GLU A 177 43.14 -6.29 -41.27
N SER A 178 44.07 -7.19 -40.91
CA SER A 178 45.10 -7.71 -41.82
C SER A 178 44.62 -8.86 -42.71
N VAL A 179 43.47 -9.46 -42.41
CA VAL A 179 42.95 -10.67 -43.07
C VAL A 179 42.15 -10.28 -44.31
N THR A 180 42.47 -10.91 -45.44
CA THR A 180 41.73 -10.73 -46.69
C THR A 180 40.59 -11.75 -46.78
N ASN A 181 39.41 -11.31 -47.19
CA ASN A 181 38.26 -12.21 -47.33
C ASN A 181 38.53 -13.27 -48.43
N PRO A 182 38.55 -14.58 -48.09
CA PRO A 182 38.84 -15.65 -49.04
C PRO A 182 37.71 -15.90 -50.06
N TRP A 183 36.49 -15.43 -49.79
CA TRP A 183 35.33 -15.58 -50.68
C TRP A 183 34.95 -14.30 -51.43
N GLY A 184 35.83 -13.30 -51.40
CA GLY A 184 35.64 -12.03 -52.09
C GLY A 184 35.54 -12.18 -53.60
N ILE A 185 34.48 -11.63 -54.20
CA ILE A 185 34.33 -11.57 -55.66
C ILE A 185 34.60 -10.14 -56.13
N GLU A 186 35.81 -9.88 -56.66
CA GLU A 186 36.25 -8.56 -57.14
C GLU A 186 35.26 -7.89 -58.10
N ARG A 187 34.67 -8.67 -59.01
CA ARG A 187 33.71 -8.17 -60.03
C ARG A 187 32.42 -7.60 -59.44
N LEU A 188 32.07 -7.96 -58.21
CA LEU A 188 30.81 -7.57 -57.57
C LEU A 188 30.99 -6.48 -56.51
N ASP A 189 32.21 -6.00 -56.24
CA ASP A 189 32.48 -5.05 -55.15
C ASP A 189 31.59 -3.79 -55.23
N GLY A 190 31.48 -3.22 -56.43
CA GLY A 190 30.68 -2.01 -56.68
C GLY A 190 29.19 -2.17 -56.36
N LEU A 191 28.66 -3.39 -56.40
CA LEU A 191 27.29 -3.71 -56.02
C LEU A 191 27.17 -4.16 -54.56
N LEU A 192 28.11 -4.99 -54.09
CA LEU A 192 28.06 -5.60 -52.76
C LEU A 192 28.27 -4.57 -51.64
N GLY A 193 29.16 -3.60 -51.81
CA GLY A 193 29.38 -2.54 -50.82
C GLY A 193 28.09 -1.78 -50.45
N PRO A 194 27.40 -1.15 -51.43
CA PRO A 194 26.12 -0.50 -51.20
C PRO A 194 25.03 -1.45 -50.70
N THR A 195 24.96 -2.68 -51.25
CA THR A 195 23.95 -3.68 -50.87
C THR A 195 24.06 -4.07 -49.40
N VAL A 196 25.29 -4.31 -48.91
CA VAL A 196 25.53 -4.62 -47.49
C VAL A 196 25.17 -3.44 -46.61
N ALA A 197 25.56 -2.23 -46.99
CA ALA A 197 25.25 -1.02 -46.21
C ALA A 197 23.74 -0.76 -46.11
N ILE A 198 23.02 -0.85 -47.25
CA ILE A 198 21.56 -0.69 -47.30
C ILE A 198 20.86 -1.79 -46.49
N SER A 199 21.29 -3.05 -46.66
CA SER A 199 20.67 -4.18 -45.96
C SER A 199 20.95 -4.14 -44.44
N ALA A 200 22.14 -3.74 -44.01
CA ALA A 200 22.46 -3.53 -42.60
C ALA A 200 21.61 -2.39 -41.99
N GLY A 201 21.49 -1.26 -42.71
CA GLY A 201 20.62 -0.16 -42.32
C GLY A 201 19.15 -0.57 -42.22
N ALA A 202 18.66 -1.33 -43.20
CA ALA A 202 17.31 -1.87 -43.20
C ALA A 202 17.05 -2.85 -42.04
N SER A 203 18.01 -3.71 -41.68
CA SER A 203 17.95 -4.56 -40.49
C SER A 203 17.82 -3.74 -39.20
N GLY A 204 18.59 -2.65 -39.07
CA GLY A 204 18.48 -1.72 -37.94
C GLY A 204 17.11 -1.04 -37.88
N MET A 205 16.57 -0.61 -39.02
CA MET A 205 15.22 -0.01 -39.09
C MET A 205 14.13 -1.01 -38.72
N LEU A 206 14.24 -2.27 -39.15
CA LEU A 206 13.28 -3.33 -38.81
C LEU A 206 13.34 -3.69 -37.32
N PHE A 207 14.53 -3.66 -36.72
CA PHE A 207 14.69 -3.80 -35.28
C PHE A 207 13.99 -2.67 -34.50
N ILE A 208 14.17 -1.42 -34.93
CA ILE A 208 13.45 -0.26 -34.35
C ILE A 208 11.94 -0.40 -34.55
N ALA A 209 11.49 -0.84 -35.72
CA ALA A 209 10.08 -1.08 -36.00
C ALA A 209 9.49 -2.16 -35.08
N GLY A 210 10.25 -3.22 -34.76
CA GLY A 210 9.90 -4.22 -33.74
C GLY A 210 9.68 -3.59 -32.37
N GLY A 211 10.57 -2.69 -31.94
CA GLY A 211 10.39 -1.91 -30.71
C GLY A 211 9.16 -1.01 -30.72
N ILE A 212 8.91 -0.28 -31.81
CA ILE A 212 7.72 0.57 -31.97
C ILE A 212 6.44 -0.27 -31.91
N SER A 213 6.42 -1.43 -32.58
CA SER A 213 5.29 -2.38 -32.53
C SER A 213 4.97 -2.77 -31.09
N LEU A 214 5.99 -3.07 -30.28
CA LEU A 214 5.84 -3.40 -28.87
C LEU A 214 5.27 -2.24 -28.05
N ILE A 215 5.72 -1.01 -28.28
CA ILE A 215 5.18 0.19 -27.61
C ILE A 215 3.71 0.41 -28.01
N VAL A 216 3.36 0.25 -29.28
CA VAL A 216 1.97 0.37 -29.75
C VAL A 216 1.08 -0.69 -29.08
N ARG A 217 1.55 -1.94 -28.98
CA ARG A 217 0.84 -3.00 -28.24
C ARG A 217 0.67 -2.65 -26.76
N PHE A 218 1.73 -2.17 -26.11
CA PHE A 218 1.68 -1.76 -24.71
C PHE A 218 0.65 -0.64 -24.46
N ARG A 219 0.53 0.32 -25.38
CA ARG A 219 -0.46 1.40 -25.30
C ARG A 219 -1.91 0.92 -25.52
N ARG A 220 -2.10 -0.15 -26.31
CA ARG A 220 -3.42 -0.73 -26.60
C ARG A 220 -3.86 -1.78 -25.58
N ALA A 221 -2.92 -2.43 -24.89
CA ALA A 221 -3.19 -3.48 -23.92
C ALA A 221 -3.90 -2.94 -22.66
N GLN A 222 -4.81 -3.74 -22.11
CA GLN A 222 -5.52 -3.47 -20.84
C GLN A 222 -5.37 -4.66 -19.88
N GLY A 223 -5.57 -4.42 -18.58
CA GLY A 223 -5.50 -5.47 -17.55
C GLY A 223 -4.16 -6.20 -17.50
N ASP A 224 -4.20 -7.53 -17.44
CA ASP A 224 -3.03 -8.40 -17.28
C ASP A 224 -2.07 -8.37 -18.47
N GLU A 225 -2.55 -8.14 -19.70
CA GLU A 225 -1.70 -8.06 -20.90
C GLU A 225 -0.76 -6.84 -20.83
N ARG A 226 -1.25 -5.72 -20.26
CA ARG A 226 -0.43 -4.52 -20.07
C ARG A 226 0.66 -4.74 -19.03
N ARG A 227 0.37 -5.53 -17.98
CA ARG A 227 1.38 -5.92 -16.97
C ARG A 227 2.45 -6.83 -17.57
N GLN A 228 2.06 -7.80 -18.39
CA GLN A 228 3.00 -8.67 -19.10
C GLN A 228 3.93 -7.87 -20.02
N LEU A 229 3.39 -6.93 -20.79
CA LEU A 229 4.18 -6.10 -21.72
C LEU A 229 5.06 -5.05 -21.03
N LEU A 230 4.82 -4.75 -19.76
CA LEU A 230 5.54 -3.70 -19.02
C LEU A 230 7.06 -3.94 -19.02
N TRP A 231 7.50 -5.16 -18.72
CA TRP A 231 8.93 -5.51 -18.61
C TRP A 231 9.69 -5.31 -19.91
N LEU A 232 9.11 -5.69 -21.04
CA LEU A 232 9.69 -5.44 -22.36
C LEU A 232 9.61 -3.98 -22.78
N ALA A 233 8.49 -3.31 -22.52
CA ALA A 233 8.38 -1.88 -22.77
C ALA A 233 9.46 -1.13 -21.99
N LEU A 234 9.78 -1.62 -20.79
CA LEU A 234 10.85 -1.10 -19.96
C LEU A 234 12.18 -1.07 -20.71
N VAL A 235 12.59 -2.20 -21.27
CA VAL A 235 13.88 -2.31 -21.99
C VAL A 235 13.85 -1.67 -23.38
N VAL A 236 12.69 -1.59 -24.03
CA VAL A 236 12.56 -1.05 -25.39
C VAL A 236 12.53 0.48 -25.42
N ILE A 237 11.96 1.16 -24.43
CA ILE A 237 11.93 2.64 -24.42
C ILE A 237 13.33 3.28 -24.48
N PRO A 238 14.37 2.82 -23.76
CA PRO A 238 15.73 3.37 -23.87
C PRO A 238 16.50 2.85 -25.09
N LEU A 239 15.91 2.01 -25.94
CA LEU A 239 16.58 1.44 -27.12
C LEU A 239 17.17 2.50 -28.07
N PRO A 240 16.49 3.62 -28.42
CA PRO A 240 17.06 4.60 -29.35
C PRO A 240 18.31 5.27 -28.79
N LEU A 241 18.32 5.52 -27.49
CA LEU A 241 19.44 6.08 -26.74
C LEU A 241 20.62 5.11 -26.73
N TYR A 242 20.32 3.84 -26.51
CA TYR A 242 21.31 2.79 -26.55
C TYR A 242 21.94 2.62 -27.95
N ILE A 243 21.12 2.62 -29.00
CA ILE A 243 21.57 2.60 -30.39
C ILE A 243 22.45 3.83 -30.67
N GLY A 244 21.98 5.02 -30.30
CA GLY A 244 22.74 6.27 -30.46
C GLY A 244 24.08 6.25 -29.73
N GLY A 245 24.10 5.78 -28.47
CA GLY A 245 25.33 5.60 -27.69
C GLY A 245 26.30 4.61 -28.33
N SER A 246 25.78 3.53 -28.92
CA SER A 246 26.59 2.54 -29.64
C SER A 246 27.22 3.13 -30.91
N PHE A 247 26.47 3.91 -31.69
CA PHE A 247 27.01 4.61 -32.87
C PHE A 247 28.07 5.66 -32.49
N VAL A 248 27.87 6.39 -31.39
CA VAL A 248 28.88 7.34 -30.91
C VAL A 248 30.12 6.62 -30.41
N ALA A 249 29.98 5.54 -29.64
CA ALA A 249 31.10 4.72 -29.19
C ALA A 249 31.90 4.16 -30.38
N ALA A 250 31.21 3.64 -31.39
CA ALA A 250 31.82 3.17 -32.63
C ALA A 250 32.53 4.30 -33.40
N GLY A 251 31.87 5.45 -33.58
CA GLY A 251 32.44 6.59 -34.31
C GLY A 251 33.59 7.31 -33.58
N THR A 252 33.75 7.07 -32.28
CA THR A 252 34.83 7.65 -31.45
C THR A 252 35.95 6.66 -31.12
N GLY A 253 35.82 5.39 -31.53
CA GLY A 253 36.83 4.35 -31.30
C GLY A 253 36.87 3.79 -29.87
N HIS A 254 35.80 3.95 -29.08
CA HIS A 254 35.72 3.41 -27.72
C HIS A 254 35.12 2.01 -27.72
N GLU A 255 35.92 1.02 -28.12
CA GLU A 255 35.47 -0.37 -28.30
C GLU A 255 34.94 -1.02 -27.01
N THR A 256 35.56 -0.73 -25.85
CA THR A 256 35.10 -1.24 -24.54
C THR A 256 33.72 -0.71 -24.16
N VAL A 257 33.44 0.57 -24.42
CA VAL A 257 32.12 1.18 -24.19
C VAL A 257 31.08 0.60 -25.14
N LEU A 258 31.44 0.42 -26.42
CA LEU A 258 30.60 -0.24 -27.41
C LEU A 258 30.26 -1.67 -26.99
N GLY A 259 31.24 -2.45 -26.54
CA GLY A 259 31.04 -3.82 -26.06
C GLY A 259 30.14 -3.90 -24.83
N LEU A 260 30.37 -3.06 -23.81
CA LEU A 260 29.55 -3.01 -22.59
C LEU A 260 28.11 -2.60 -22.87
N LEU A 261 27.90 -1.59 -23.74
CA LEU A 261 26.59 -1.27 -24.23
C LEU A 261 26.02 -2.53 -24.91
N THR A 262 26.64 -3.02 -25.99
CA THR A 262 26.21 -4.17 -26.80
C THR A 262 25.74 -5.35 -25.94
N ALA A 263 26.60 -5.82 -25.05
CA ALA A 263 26.32 -6.94 -24.17
C ALA A 263 25.24 -6.65 -23.12
N GLY A 264 25.23 -5.45 -22.53
CA GLY A 264 24.22 -5.07 -21.53
C GLY A 264 22.79 -5.16 -22.08
N TYR A 265 22.58 -4.72 -23.32
CA TYR A 265 21.25 -4.80 -23.95
C TYR A 265 20.88 -6.21 -24.41
N LEU A 266 21.87 -6.97 -24.92
CA LEU A 266 21.71 -8.39 -25.21
C LEU A 266 21.33 -9.21 -23.98
N LEU A 267 21.76 -8.79 -22.78
CA LEU A 267 21.37 -9.40 -21.51
C LEU A 267 19.97 -8.98 -21.06
N LEU A 268 19.62 -7.70 -21.20
CA LEU A 268 18.35 -7.14 -20.71
C LEU A 268 17.13 -7.66 -21.48
N ILE A 269 17.21 -7.81 -22.81
CA ILE A 269 16.06 -8.28 -23.62
C ILE A 269 15.57 -9.67 -23.18
N PRO A 270 16.42 -10.72 -23.09
CA PRO A 270 16.01 -12.04 -22.64
C PRO A 270 15.33 -12.01 -21.28
N ILE A 271 15.92 -11.30 -20.30
CA ILE A 271 15.37 -11.19 -18.95
C ILE A 271 13.98 -10.55 -19.00
N ALA A 272 13.85 -9.41 -19.67
CA ALA A 272 12.56 -8.73 -19.81
C ALA A 272 11.51 -9.60 -20.53
N ALA A 273 11.90 -10.30 -21.61
CA ALA A 273 11.00 -11.21 -22.31
C ALA A 273 10.58 -12.40 -21.46
N ALA A 274 11.48 -12.98 -20.67
CA ALA A 274 11.16 -14.05 -19.74
C ALA A 274 10.15 -13.59 -18.70
N LEU A 275 10.36 -12.41 -18.12
CA LEU A 275 9.43 -11.79 -17.18
C LEU A 275 8.07 -11.49 -17.83
N SER A 276 8.06 -11.09 -19.10
CA SER A 276 6.83 -10.87 -19.87
C SER A 276 6.06 -12.15 -20.19
N ILE A 277 6.73 -13.29 -20.40
CA ILE A 277 6.08 -14.56 -20.78
C ILE A 277 5.74 -15.42 -19.56
N ALA A 278 6.48 -15.30 -18.46
CA ALA A 278 6.20 -16.00 -17.21
C ALA A 278 4.80 -15.61 -16.71
N ARG A 279 3.90 -16.59 -16.57
CA ARG A 279 2.55 -16.37 -16.04
C ARG A 279 2.69 -16.05 -14.55
N TYR A 280 2.59 -14.79 -14.18
CA TYR A 280 2.53 -14.38 -12.78
C TYR A 280 1.16 -14.76 -12.18
N ARG A 281 1.12 -15.91 -11.51
CA ARG A 281 0.13 -16.19 -10.45
C ARG A 281 0.78 -16.31 -9.07
N LEU A 282 2.05 -15.91 -8.91
CA LEU A 282 2.67 -15.80 -7.60
C LEU A 282 2.70 -14.34 -7.15
N TYR A 283 1.77 -14.02 -6.25
CA TYR A 283 1.86 -13.13 -5.08
C TYR A 283 2.87 -11.96 -5.09
N ASP A 284 2.35 -10.75 -4.86
CA ASP A 284 2.95 -9.53 -4.29
C ASP A 284 4.27 -8.95 -4.82
N VAL A 285 4.91 -9.56 -5.82
CA VAL A 285 6.09 -8.95 -6.48
C VAL A 285 5.67 -7.73 -7.32
N ASP A 286 4.43 -7.67 -7.82
CA ASP A 286 3.90 -6.58 -8.65
C ASP A 286 4.03 -5.18 -8.00
N ARG A 287 3.96 -5.07 -6.66
CA ARG A 287 3.90 -3.79 -5.96
C ARG A 287 5.28 -3.18 -5.67
N ILE A 288 6.26 -4.01 -5.33
CA ILE A 288 7.66 -3.59 -5.10
C ILE A 288 8.40 -3.48 -6.43
N LEU A 289 8.20 -4.45 -7.34
CA LEU A 289 8.94 -4.51 -8.59
C LEU A 289 8.43 -3.48 -9.61
N THR A 290 7.14 -3.11 -9.65
CA THR A 290 6.70 -2.01 -10.55
C THR A 290 7.24 -0.66 -10.10
N ARG A 291 7.26 -0.37 -8.79
CA ARG A 291 7.86 0.86 -8.26
C ARG A 291 9.36 0.86 -8.56
N ALA A 292 10.09 -0.17 -8.13
CA ALA A 292 11.53 -0.26 -8.36
C ALA A 292 11.90 -0.28 -9.85
N ALA A 293 11.19 -1.02 -10.70
CA ALA A 293 11.48 -1.10 -12.13
C ALA A 293 11.13 0.19 -12.88
N THR A 294 10.03 0.87 -12.52
CA THR A 294 9.69 2.16 -13.13
C THR A 294 10.69 3.23 -12.73
N TYR A 295 11.09 3.27 -11.44
CA TYR A 295 12.13 4.19 -10.95
C TYR A 295 13.51 3.84 -11.53
N SER A 296 13.87 2.55 -11.63
CA SER A 296 15.16 2.10 -12.17
C SER A 296 15.27 2.34 -13.67
N LEU A 297 14.21 2.05 -14.43
CA LEU A 297 14.17 2.34 -15.85
C LEU A 297 14.28 3.83 -16.11
N LEU A 298 13.45 4.62 -15.42
CA LEU A 298 13.46 6.05 -15.65
C LEU A 298 14.84 6.62 -15.28
N SER A 299 15.46 6.12 -14.21
CA SER A 299 16.82 6.50 -13.84
C SER A 299 17.84 6.10 -14.91
N LEU A 300 17.72 4.91 -15.51
CA LEU A 300 18.56 4.46 -16.62
C LEU A 300 18.34 5.29 -17.90
N LEU A 301 17.09 5.60 -18.22
CA LEU A 301 16.73 6.43 -19.38
C LEU A 301 17.22 7.86 -19.20
N LEU A 302 17.08 8.41 -18.00
CA LEU A 302 17.61 9.73 -17.65
C LEU A 302 19.14 9.74 -17.68
N ALA A 303 19.79 8.73 -17.10
CA ALA A 303 21.24 8.58 -17.12
C ALA A 303 21.77 8.46 -18.55
N GLY A 304 21.08 7.71 -19.41
CA GLY A 304 21.48 7.63 -20.79
C GLY A 304 21.17 8.91 -21.57
N VAL A 305 20.03 9.59 -21.38
CA VAL A 305 19.76 10.90 -22.02
C VAL A 305 20.84 11.89 -21.63
N TYR A 306 21.28 11.86 -20.37
CA TYR A 306 22.43 12.62 -19.90
C TYR A 306 23.71 12.26 -20.66
N VAL A 307 24.08 10.97 -20.70
CA VAL A 307 25.27 10.49 -21.43
C VAL A 307 25.21 10.88 -22.91
N ALA A 308 24.09 10.66 -23.58
CA ALA A 308 23.90 11.00 -25.00
C ALA A 308 24.00 12.51 -25.24
N THR A 309 23.46 13.34 -24.35
CA THR A 309 23.58 14.80 -24.46
C THR A 309 25.02 15.25 -24.28
N VAL A 310 25.74 14.68 -23.31
CA VAL A 310 27.17 14.95 -23.09
C VAL A 310 27.98 14.55 -24.32
N LEU A 311 27.77 13.33 -24.81
CA LEU A 311 28.46 12.80 -25.98
C LEU A 311 28.15 13.60 -27.26
N PHE A 312 26.89 14.00 -27.47
CA PHE A 312 26.48 14.82 -28.60
C PHE A 312 27.10 16.22 -28.54
N ALA A 313 27.15 16.84 -27.36
CA ALA A 313 27.80 18.14 -27.18
C ALA A 313 29.30 18.08 -27.46
N VAL A 314 30.00 17.06 -26.93
CA VAL A 314 31.42 16.81 -27.20
C VAL A 314 31.66 16.57 -28.69
N TRP A 315 30.80 15.82 -29.35
CA TRP A 315 30.89 15.55 -30.79
C TRP A 315 30.62 16.81 -31.63
N SER A 316 29.58 17.58 -31.32
CA SER A 316 29.17 18.74 -32.12
C SER A 316 30.12 19.94 -31.99
N LEU A 317 30.90 20.01 -30.90
CA LEU A 317 31.88 21.08 -30.66
C LEU A 317 33.31 20.69 -31.08
N ARG A 318 33.50 19.48 -31.62
CA ARG A 318 34.81 18.92 -31.96
C ARG A 318 35.50 19.69 -33.10
N ASP A 319 34.73 20.21 -34.06
CA ASP A 319 35.24 21.01 -35.18
C ASP A 319 35.48 22.49 -34.82
N VAL A 320 34.78 22.99 -33.80
CA VAL A 320 34.90 24.39 -33.33
C VAL A 320 36.02 24.53 -32.29
N SER A 321 36.37 23.43 -31.61
CA SER A 321 37.33 23.42 -30.50
C SER A 321 38.59 22.64 -30.86
N GLY A 322 39.50 23.26 -31.59
CA GLY A 322 40.86 22.72 -31.76
C GLY A 322 41.53 22.50 -30.40
N SER A 323 41.73 21.25 -29.99
CA SER A 323 42.59 20.77 -28.88
C SER A 323 42.51 21.41 -27.48
N SER A 324 41.64 22.40 -27.25
CA SER A 324 41.59 23.10 -25.96
C SER A 324 40.78 22.30 -24.94
N GLN A 325 41.50 21.69 -23.97
CA GLN A 325 40.92 21.02 -22.80
C GLN A 325 39.86 21.86 -22.07
N ILE A 326 39.98 23.20 -22.16
CA ILE A 326 39.06 24.16 -21.54
C ILE A 326 37.69 24.12 -22.22
N ALA A 327 37.62 23.99 -23.55
CA ALA A 327 36.35 23.93 -24.28
C ALA A 327 35.59 22.64 -23.95
N THR A 328 36.29 21.51 -23.83
CA THR A 328 35.70 20.24 -23.39
C THR A 328 35.23 20.30 -21.94
N ALA A 329 36.00 20.94 -21.05
CA ALA A 329 35.61 21.14 -19.65
C ALA A 329 34.36 22.03 -19.52
N VAL A 330 34.30 23.14 -20.26
CA VAL A 330 33.15 24.06 -20.27
C VAL A 330 31.91 23.38 -20.85
N ALA A 331 32.04 22.62 -21.94
CA ALA A 331 30.93 21.86 -22.52
C ALA A 331 30.41 20.77 -21.55
N THR A 332 31.31 20.10 -20.84
CA THR A 332 30.96 19.09 -19.82
C THR A 332 30.22 19.74 -18.64
N LEU A 333 30.71 20.89 -18.16
CA LEU A 333 30.09 21.68 -17.10
C LEU A 333 28.71 22.20 -17.49
N ALA A 334 28.57 22.76 -18.69
CA ALA A 334 27.29 23.26 -19.22
C ALA A 334 26.25 22.13 -19.35
N THR A 335 26.69 20.95 -19.78
CA THR A 335 25.79 19.79 -19.91
C THR A 335 25.37 19.23 -18.55
N ALA A 336 26.29 19.16 -17.58
CA ALA A 336 25.97 18.80 -16.19
C ALA A 336 24.98 19.79 -15.55
N ALA A 337 25.14 21.09 -15.83
CA ALA A 337 24.23 22.13 -15.35
C ALA A 337 22.81 22.00 -15.94
N ALA A 338 22.68 21.63 -17.21
CA ALA A 338 21.40 21.39 -17.87
C ALA A 338 20.70 20.08 -17.42
N ALA A 339 21.47 19.08 -16.99
CA ALA A 339 20.96 17.77 -16.60
C ALA A 339 20.20 17.78 -15.27
N ALA A 340 20.64 18.58 -14.30
CA ALA A 340 20.03 18.68 -12.98
C ALA A 340 18.55 19.15 -13.01
N PRO A 341 18.17 20.24 -13.73
CA PRO A 341 16.77 20.66 -13.82
C PRO A 341 15.92 19.67 -14.62
N ALA A 342 16.45 19.06 -15.68
CA ALA A 342 15.73 18.03 -16.45
C ALA A 342 15.40 16.80 -15.59
N ARG A 343 16.35 16.35 -14.76
CA ARG A 343 16.15 15.28 -13.76
C ARG A 343 15.01 15.62 -12.79
N ARG A 344 15.03 16.82 -12.21
CA ARG A 344 14.01 17.26 -11.24
C ARG A 344 12.63 17.35 -11.89
N TRP A 345 12.53 17.85 -13.12
CA TRP A 345 11.27 17.96 -13.85
C TRP A 345 10.67 16.58 -14.16
N LEU A 346 11.49 15.64 -14.64
CA LEU A 346 11.06 14.26 -14.90
C LEU A 346 10.64 13.53 -13.63
N GLN A 347 11.39 13.70 -12.53
CA GLN A 347 11.03 13.14 -11.22
C GLN A 347 9.70 13.72 -10.68
N ALA A 348 9.55 15.04 -10.70
CA ALA A 348 8.34 15.72 -10.23
C ALA A 348 7.09 15.40 -11.07
N GLY A 349 7.25 15.25 -12.39
CA GLY A 349 6.18 14.83 -13.29
C GLY A 349 5.69 13.41 -13.01
N MET A 350 6.58 12.52 -12.54
CA MET A 350 6.26 11.13 -12.24
C MET A 350 5.68 10.91 -10.86
N ASP A 351 6.19 11.59 -9.84
CA ASP A 351 5.61 11.52 -8.49
C ASP A 351 4.13 11.98 -8.52
N ARG A 352 3.82 13.00 -9.33
CA ARG A 352 2.43 13.44 -9.61
C ARG A 352 1.56 12.42 -10.33
N ARG A 353 2.15 11.53 -11.13
CA ARG A 353 1.40 10.54 -11.95
C ARG A 353 1.15 9.24 -11.19
N PHE A 354 2.06 8.84 -10.28
CA PHE A 354 2.03 7.54 -9.60
C PHE A 354 1.61 7.59 -8.12
N SER A 355 1.72 8.72 -7.43
CA SER A 355 1.33 8.85 -6.00
C SER A 355 0.01 9.60 -5.76
N ARG A 356 -0.82 9.80 -6.80
CA ARG A 356 -2.09 10.57 -6.68
C ARG A 356 -2.98 10.11 -5.53
N ARG A 357 -3.16 8.79 -5.34
CA ARG A 357 -4.01 8.26 -4.27
C ARG A 357 -3.43 8.53 -2.86
N ARG A 358 -2.11 8.39 -2.68
CA ARG A 358 -1.44 8.65 -1.40
C ARG A 358 -1.51 10.12 -1.02
N PHE A 359 -1.13 11.00 -1.96
CA PHE A 359 -1.12 12.44 -1.70
C PHE A 359 -2.55 12.96 -1.48
N ALA A 360 -3.51 12.52 -2.30
CA ALA A 360 -4.92 12.88 -2.13
C ALA A 360 -5.50 12.39 -0.79
N ALA A 361 -5.18 11.16 -0.36
CA ALA A 361 -5.64 10.63 0.92
C ALA A 361 -5.07 11.44 2.11
N LEU A 362 -3.77 11.71 2.13
CA LEU A 362 -3.14 12.51 3.18
C LEU A 362 -3.63 13.96 3.19
N GLU A 363 -3.84 14.55 2.01
CA GLU A 363 -4.34 15.92 1.88
C GLU A 363 -5.82 16.02 2.31
N LEU A 364 -6.64 15.01 2.00
CA LEU A 364 -8.03 14.92 2.49
C LEU A 364 -8.08 14.82 4.01
N VAL A 365 -7.27 13.93 4.63
CA VAL A 365 -7.21 13.84 6.09
C VAL A 365 -6.71 15.14 6.68
N ARG A 366 -5.60 15.72 6.22
CA ARG A 366 -5.11 17.01 6.73
C ARG A 366 -6.12 18.13 6.61
N ASN A 367 -6.86 18.20 5.53
CA ASN A 367 -7.90 19.21 5.34
C ASN A 367 -9.10 18.98 6.28
N ALA A 368 -9.51 17.72 6.47
CA ALA A 368 -10.55 17.36 7.42
C ALA A 368 -10.12 17.68 8.87
N LEU A 369 -8.86 17.39 9.22
CA LEU A 369 -8.30 17.65 10.56
C LEU A 369 -8.06 19.14 10.85
N ARG A 370 -7.90 19.97 9.81
CA ARG A 370 -7.82 21.44 9.97
C ARG A 370 -9.19 22.11 10.16
N GLY A 371 -10.28 21.42 9.85
CA GLY A 371 -11.64 21.95 9.98
C GLY A 371 -12.12 21.97 11.44
N ALA A 372 -13.04 22.89 11.77
CA ALA A 372 -13.63 23.00 13.11
C ALA A 372 -14.38 21.74 13.61
N ALA A 373 -14.65 20.78 12.72
CA ALA A 373 -15.31 19.50 13.01
C ALA A 373 -14.35 18.30 13.09
N ALA A 374 -13.02 18.52 13.04
CA ALA A 374 -12.01 17.47 12.99
C ALA A 374 -12.24 16.31 13.97
N THR A 375 -12.55 16.63 15.23
CA THR A 375 -12.74 15.65 16.30
C THR A 375 -14.10 14.90 16.30
N ARG A 376 -15.05 15.21 15.40
CA ARG A 376 -16.35 14.49 15.32
C ARG A 376 -16.44 13.52 14.15
N ASP A 377 -15.61 13.71 13.12
CA ASP A 377 -15.75 13.01 11.84
C ASP A 377 -14.45 12.34 11.36
N VAL A 378 -13.53 12.01 12.28
CA VAL A 378 -12.27 11.33 11.95
C VAL A 378 -12.52 10.03 11.20
N ASP A 379 -13.46 9.19 11.66
CA ASP A 379 -13.87 7.96 10.96
C ASP A 379 -14.34 8.24 9.54
N THR A 380 -15.18 9.27 9.36
CA THR A 380 -15.73 9.67 8.06
C THR A 380 -14.61 10.16 7.13
N ALA A 381 -13.67 10.94 7.66
CA ALA A 381 -12.50 11.41 6.93
C ALA A 381 -11.59 10.25 6.50
N LEU A 382 -11.38 9.25 7.37
CA LEU A 382 -10.61 8.05 7.05
C LEU A 382 -11.30 7.20 5.98
N ARG A 383 -12.62 6.97 6.08
CA ARG A 383 -13.40 6.25 5.05
C ARG A 383 -13.30 6.95 3.68
N LEU A 384 -13.44 8.27 3.66
CA LEU A 384 -13.35 9.06 2.42
C LEU A 384 -11.93 9.07 1.85
N ALA A 385 -10.91 9.26 2.69
CA ALA A 385 -9.51 9.32 2.27
C ALA A 385 -8.99 7.98 1.75
N LEU A 386 -9.40 6.88 2.37
CA LEU A 386 -9.01 5.52 1.99
C LEU A 386 -9.95 4.92 0.94
N ALA A 387 -11.06 5.58 0.63
CA ALA A 387 -12.12 5.10 -0.27
C ALA A 387 -12.68 3.72 0.12
N ASP A 388 -12.69 3.43 1.42
CA ASP A 388 -13.24 2.21 2.02
C ASP A 388 -14.44 2.58 2.89
N PRO A 389 -15.69 2.39 2.41
CA PRO A 389 -16.88 2.65 3.21
C PRO A 389 -17.09 1.63 4.34
N GLY A 390 -16.45 0.46 4.26
CA GLY A 390 -16.52 -0.60 5.26
C GLY A 390 -15.52 -0.45 6.41
N LEU A 391 -14.65 0.56 6.34
CA LEU A 391 -13.62 0.80 7.35
C LEU A 391 -14.25 1.11 8.72
N ARG A 392 -13.78 0.37 9.73
CA ARG A 392 -14.20 0.51 11.13
C ARG A 392 -13.00 0.85 12.01
N VAL A 393 -13.21 1.77 12.95
CA VAL A 393 -12.19 2.19 13.92
C VAL A 393 -12.64 1.76 15.32
N ALA A 394 -11.78 1.04 16.02
CA ALA A 394 -11.92 0.74 17.43
C ALA A 394 -10.92 1.58 18.22
N TYR A 395 -11.33 2.10 19.36
CA TYR A 395 -10.56 2.99 20.22
C TYR A 395 -10.21 2.28 21.51
N LEU A 396 -8.97 2.41 21.99
CA LEU A 396 -8.58 1.80 23.25
C LEU A 396 -8.97 2.70 24.43
N VAL A 397 -9.71 2.15 25.38
CA VAL A 397 -10.05 2.79 26.64
C VAL A 397 -9.05 2.35 27.72
N ALA A 398 -8.25 3.29 28.18
CA ALA A 398 -7.36 3.10 29.33
C ALA A 398 -8.08 3.47 30.65
N PRO A 399 -7.81 2.77 31.77
CA PRO A 399 -6.77 1.75 31.97
C PRO A 399 -7.21 0.30 31.69
N ASP A 400 -8.49 0.03 31.44
CA ASP A 400 -9.04 -1.33 31.40
C ASP A 400 -8.63 -2.15 30.16
N GLY A 401 -8.03 -1.49 29.16
CA GLY A 401 -7.55 -2.13 27.94
C GLY A 401 -8.69 -2.60 27.03
N THR A 402 -9.89 -2.04 27.21
CA THR A 402 -11.09 -2.38 26.45
C THR A 402 -11.13 -1.58 25.16
N TRP A 403 -11.45 -2.26 24.06
CA TRP A 403 -11.62 -1.63 22.76
C TRP A 403 -13.09 -1.27 22.57
N VAL A 404 -13.37 -0.03 22.17
CA VAL A 404 -14.73 0.48 21.99
C VAL A 404 -14.91 1.18 20.65
N SER A 405 -16.14 1.21 20.14
CA SER A 405 -16.51 2.02 18.98
C SER A 405 -16.56 3.51 19.35
N ALA A 406 -16.67 4.40 18.35
CA ALA A 406 -16.93 5.83 18.60
C ALA A 406 -18.21 6.09 19.43
N ALA A 407 -19.16 5.14 19.43
CA ALA A 407 -20.40 5.21 20.22
C ALA A 407 -20.23 4.68 21.66
N GLY A 408 -19.08 4.08 21.99
CA GLY A 408 -18.80 3.48 23.30
C GLY A 408 -19.16 2.01 23.42
N ASP A 409 -19.57 1.35 22.33
CA ASP A 409 -19.89 -0.08 22.35
C ASP A 409 -18.60 -0.93 22.34
N PRO A 410 -18.50 -2.01 23.12
CA PRO A 410 -17.32 -2.88 23.12
C PRO A 410 -17.13 -3.58 21.76
N VAL A 411 -15.91 -3.53 21.24
CA VAL A 411 -15.50 -4.15 19.97
C VAL A 411 -14.27 -5.01 20.21
N THR A 412 -14.13 -6.14 19.52
CA THR A 412 -12.92 -6.96 19.57
C THR A 412 -12.17 -6.82 18.25
N PRO A 413 -10.98 -6.18 18.23
CA PRO A 413 -10.20 -6.03 17.00
C PRO A 413 -9.63 -7.38 16.56
N ALA A 414 -9.62 -7.63 15.24
CA ALA A 414 -9.04 -8.83 14.66
C ALA A 414 -7.49 -8.71 14.55
N PRO A 415 -6.74 -9.83 14.53
CA PRO A 415 -5.27 -9.81 14.51
C PRO A 415 -4.65 -9.16 13.27
N ASP A 416 -5.40 -9.10 12.17
CA ASP A 416 -5.01 -8.58 10.87
C ASP A 416 -5.27 -7.08 10.70
N GLU A 417 -5.87 -6.42 11.67
CA GLU A 417 -6.12 -4.97 11.67
C GLU A 417 -4.83 -4.14 11.81
N VAL A 418 -4.93 -2.84 11.51
CA VAL A 418 -3.83 -1.89 11.69
C VAL A 418 -3.99 -1.19 13.03
N VAL A 419 -3.08 -1.46 13.96
CA VAL A 419 -3.00 -0.76 15.24
C VAL A 419 -2.23 0.55 15.06
N VAL A 420 -2.83 1.63 15.51
CA VAL A 420 -2.26 2.98 15.53
C VAL A 420 -1.70 3.21 16.92
N GLU A 421 -0.41 3.49 16.99
CA GLU A 421 0.28 3.77 18.25
C GLU A 421 0.69 5.24 18.32
N ARG A 422 0.61 5.79 19.53
CA ARG A 422 1.09 7.13 19.85
C ARG A 422 1.99 7.04 21.06
N PHE A 423 3.24 7.50 20.91
CA PHE A 423 4.25 7.41 21.97
C PHE A 423 4.45 5.99 22.54
N GLY A 424 4.29 4.96 21.70
CA GLY A 424 4.41 3.54 22.09
C GLY A 424 3.18 2.98 22.79
N VAL A 425 2.06 3.71 22.82
CA VAL A 425 0.79 3.25 23.39
C VAL A 425 -0.24 3.10 22.25
N PRO A 426 -0.91 1.94 22.13
CA PRO A 426 -1.99 1.77 21.16
C PRO A 426 -3.16 2.70 21.48
N VAL A 427 -3.61 3.49 20.49
CA VAL A 427 -4.74 4.42 20.64
C VAL A 427 -5.96 4.00 19.83
N ALA A 428 -5.76 3.37 18.68
CA ALA A 428 -6.84 2.90 17.81
C ALA A 428 -6.45 1.64 17.03
N SER A 429 -7.44 0.85 16.62
CA SER A 429 -7.33 -0.27 15.67
C SER A 429 -8.24 0.00 14.48
N ILE A 430 -7.73 -0.22 13.27
CA ILE A 430 -8.44 0.06 12.02
C ILE A 430 -8.63 -1.25 11.24
N ALA A 431 -9.88 -1.65 11.09
CA ALA A 431 -10.31 -2.70 10.19
C ALA A 431 -10.58 -2.12 8.80
N PHE A 432 -9.99 -2.72 7.76
CA PHE A 432 -10.09 -2.25 6.37
C PHE A 432 -10.18 -3.45 5.42
N ASP A 433 -10.69 -3.22 4.20
CA ASP A 433 -10.72 -4.23 3.15
C ASP A 433 -9.37 -4.28 2.38
N PRO A 434 -8.58 -5.36 2.48
CA PRO A 434 -7.29 -5.49 1.81
C PRO A 434 -7.39 -5.54 0.28
N ASP A 435 -8.55 -5.90 -0.28
CA ASP A 435 -8.78 -5.89 -1.73
C ASP A 435 -9.01 -4.47 -2.27
N GLN A 436 -9.50 -3.56 -1.41
CA GLN A 436 -9.73 -2.15 -1.75
C GLN A 436 -8.53 -1.26 -1.45
N VAL A 437 -7.88 -1.46 -0.30
CA VAL A 437 -6.83 -0.56 0.22
C VAL A 437 -5.61 -1.33 0.70
N GLY A 438 -4.42 -0.90 0.29
CA GLY A 438 -3.17 -1.51 0.74
C GLY A 438 -2.80 -1.09 2.16
N ARG A 439 -2.41 -2.06 3.01
CA ARG A 439 -1.98 -1.86 4.41
C ARG A 439 -1.04 -0.67 4.65
N GLU A 440 0.01 -0.50 3.83
CA GLU A 440 0.96 0.64 3.96
C GLU A 440 0.27 2.01 3.92
N LEU A 441 -0.74 2.19 3.06
CA LEU A 441 -1.44 3.47 2.95
C LEU A 441 -2.29 3.73 4.21
N VAL A 442 -2.93 2.68 4.73
CA VAL A 442 -3.71 2.76 5.98
C VAL A 442 -2.81 3.16 7.13
N VAL A 443 -1.64 2.52 7.30
CA VAL A 443 -0.67 2.84 8.35
C VAL A 443 -0.23 4.31 8.28
N GLU A 444 0.13 4.80 7.09
CA GLU A 444 0.59 6.19 6.93
C GLU A 444 -0.51 7.21 7.21
N VAL A 445 -1.72 7.00 6.67
CA VAL A 445 -2.85 7.91 6.86
C VAL A 445 -3.33 7.90 8.32
N ALA A 446 -3.35 6.74 8.95
CA ALA A 446 -3.77 6.58 10.33
C ALA A 446 -2.77 7.19 11.32
N ALA A 447 -1.46 7.06 11.06
CA ALA A 447 -0.42 7.69 11.86
C ALA A 447 -0.55 9.23 11.86
N GLU A 448 -0.86 9.83 10.69
CA GLU A 448 -1.13 11.27 10.58
C GLU A 448 -2.36 11.69 11.40
N ALA A 449 -3.39 10.85 11.46
CA ALA A 449 -4.62 11.08 12.22
C ALA A 449 -4.53 10.70 13.72
N GLY A 450 -3.37 10.21 14.20
CA GLY A 450 -3.24 9.61 15.54
C GLY A 450 -3.67 10.52 16.70
N ALA A 451 -3.46 11.84 16.58
CA ALA A 451 -3.90 12.82 17.59
C ALA A 451 -5.41 12.85 17.79
N GLU A 452 -6.11 12.80 16.67
CA GLU A 452 -7.55 12.99 16.59
C GLU A 452 -8.24 11.68 16.93
N LEU A 453 -7.63 10.55 16.54
CA LEU A 453 -8.03 9.22 16.98
C LEU A 453 -7.95 9.07 18.51
N GLU A 454 -6.86 9.53 19.14
CA GLU A 454 -6.74 9.53 20.60
C GLU A 454 -7.82 10.42 21.25
N ALA A 455 -8.06 11.61 20.69
CA ALA A 455 -9.09 12.53 21.20
C ALA A 455 -10.52 11.95 21.11
N VAL A 456 -10.85 11.23 20.04
CA VAL A 456 -12.13 10.51 19.91
C VAL A 456 -12.21 9.36 20.92
N GLY A 457 -11.14 8.57 21.06
CA GLY A 457 -11.07 7.48 22.03
C GLY A 457 -11.28 7.93 23.47
N LEU A 458 -10.65 9.05 23.88
CA LEU A 458 -10.86 9.68 25.19
C LEU A 458 -12.33 10.07 25.43
N ARG A 459 -13.03 10.56 24.40
CA ARG A 459 -14.46 10.91 24.53
C ARG A 459 -15.35 9.69 24.63
N ALA A 460 -15.08 8.64 23.85
CA ALA A 460 -15.78 7.37 23.95
C ALA A 460 -15.62 6.76 25.35
N ALA A 461 -14.40 6.83 25.91
CA ALA A 461 -14.13 6.42 27.29
C ALA A 461 -14.96 7.20 28.32
N VAL A 462 -15.01 8.53 28.22
CA VAL A 462 -15.81 9.38 29.11
C VAL A 462 -17.32 9.07 28.98
N ALA A 463 -17.81 8.86 27.76
CA ALA A 463 -19.20 8.51 27.52
C ALA A 463 -19.59 7.17 28.16
N LEU A 464 -18.71 6.16 28.05
CA LEU A 464 -18.88 4.86 28.68
C LEU A 464 -18.93 4.98 30.22
N GLN A 465 -17.98 5.70 30.82
CA GLN A 465 -17.94 5.92 32.27
C GLN A 465 -19.19 6.66 32.78
N LEU A 466 -19.66 7.67 32.04
CA LEU A 466 -20.89 8.37 32.38
C LEU A 466 -22.12 7.46 32.30
N ALA A 467 -22.20 6.58 31.31
CA ALA A 467 -23.25 5.59 31.20
C ALA A 467 -23.24 4.62 32.38
N GLU A 468 -22.06 4.13 32.77
CA GLU A 468 -21.88 3.24 33.91
C GLU A 468 -22.29 3.91 35.24
N VAL A 469 -21.86 5.16 35.47
CA VAL A 469 -22.25 5.93 36.65
C VAL A 469 -23.76 6.15 36.71
N ARG A 470 -24.41 6.43 35.58
CA ARG A 470 -25.87 6.58 35.50
C ARG A 470 -26.58 5.27 35.84
N LEU A 471 -26.14 4.14 35.29
CA LEU A 471 -26.69 2.82 35.59
C LEU A 471 -26.47 2.43 37.06
N SER A 472 -25.30 2.73 37.62
CA SER A 472 -25.00 2.50 39.03
C SER A 472 -25.93 3.31 39.95
N ARG A 473 -26.12 4.61 39.67
CA ARG A 473 -27.05 5.46 40.42
C ARG A 473 -28.50 4.97 40.33
N ALA A 474 -28.95 4.53 39.16
CA ALA A 474 -30.28 3.96 39.00
C ALA A 474 -30.48 2.73 39.90
N ARG A 475 -29.51 1.79 39.91
CA ARG A 475 -29.54 0.61 40.79
C ARG A 475 -29.58 0.95 42.27
N ILE A 476 -28.83 1.97 42.71
CA ILE A 476 -28.83 2.41 44.11
C ILE A 476 -30.19 2.97 44.50
N VAL A 477 -30.80 3.80 43.66
CA VAL A 477 -32.13 4.39 43.92
C VAL A 477 -33.19 3.29 43.99
N GLU A 478 -33.19 2.34 43.06
CA GLU A 478 -34.12 1.20 43.07
C GLU A 478 -33.96 0.36 44.36
N THR A 479 -32.71 0.10 44.77
CA THR A 479 -32.43 -0.65 46.00
C THR A 479 -32.90 0.10 47.24
N GLN A 480 -32.67 1.41 47.31
CA GLN A 480 -33.14 2.25 48.42
C GLN A 480 -34.67 2.31 48.51
N LEU A 481 -35.35 2.44 47.37
CA LEU A 481 -36.81 2.42 47.33
C LEU A 481 -37.36 1.06 47.80
N ALA A 482 -36.76 -0.05 47.37
CA ALA A 482 -37.17 -1.38 47.80
C ALA A 482 -37.00 -1.57 49.33
N GLU A 483 -35.88 -1.13 49.90
CA GLU A 483 -35.64 -1.24 51.34
C GLU A 483 -36.59 -0.33 52.14
N ARG A 484 -36.87 0.89 51.65
CA ARG A 484 -37.86 1.78 52.26
C ARG A 484 -39.24 1.10 52.34
N HIS A 485 -39.75 0.55 51.24
CA HIS A 485 -41.03 -0.17 51.22
C HIS A 485 -41.03 -1.41 52.14
N ARG A 486 -39.87 -2.04 52.39
CA ARG A 486 -39.75 -3.15 53.34
C ARG A 486 -39.87 -2.65 54.78
N ILE A 487 -39.22 -1.54 55.12
CA ILE A 487 -39.28 -0.91 56.43
C ILE A 487 -40.70 -0.42 56.74
N GLU A 488 -41.35 0.26 55.77
CA GLU A 488 -42.72 0.75 55.90
C GLU A 488 -43.70 -0.40 56.21
N ARG A 489 -43.63 -1.52 55.47
CA ARG A 489 -44.45 -2.72 55.74
C ARG A 489 -44.15 -3.35 57.10
N ASN A 490 -42.89 -3.49 57.48
CA ASN A 490 -42.53 -4.06 58.79
C ASN A 490 -43.03 -3.20 59.97
N LEU A 491 -42.98 -1.87 59.82
CA LEU A 491 -43.52 -0.95 60.80
C LEU A 491 -45.04 -1.04 60.86
N HIS A 492 -45.72 -1.04 59.71
CA HIS A 492 -47.17 -1.12 59.59
C HIS A 492 -47.71 -2.45 60.16
N ASP A 493 -47.20 -3.59 59.69
CA ASP A 493 -47.77 -4.89 60.05
C ASP A 493 -47.24 -5.40 61.39
N GLY A 494 -45.97 -5.14 61.71
CA GLY A 494 -45.35 -5.70 62.91
C GLY A 494 -45.52 -4.82 64.15
N ALA A 495 -45.08 -3.56 64.07
CA ALA A 495 -45.03 -2.69 65.25
C ALA A 495 -46.41 -2.15 65.64
N GLN A 496 -47.21 -1.66 64.67
CA GLN A 496 -48.54 -1.12 64.98
C GLN A 496 -49.50 -2.17 65.54
N GLN A 497 -49.55 -3.37 64.96
CA GLN A 497 -50.44 -4.43 65.44
C GLN A 497 -50.12 -4.84 66.88
N ARG A 498 -48.84 -4.95 67.24
CA ARG A 498 -48.41 -5.28 68.60
C ARG A 498 -48.77 -4.19 69.62
N LEU A 499 -48.57 -2.92 69.25
CA LEU A 499 -48.94 -1.79 70.12
C LEU A 499 -50.45 -1.69 70.29
N LEU A 500 -51.25 -1.88 69.24
CA LEU A 500 -52.71 -1.90 69.34
C LEU A 500 -53.22 -3.07 70.21
N ALA A 501 -52.63 -4.25 70.07
CA ALA A 501 -52.95 -5.38 70.94
C ALA A 501 -52.66 -5.08 72.42
N LEU A 502 -51.54 -4.41 72.70
CA LEU A 502 -51.18 -3.97 74.06
C LEU A 502 -52.16 -2.92 74.61
N ALA A 503 -52.59 -1.94 73.80
CA ALA A 503 -53.63 -0.99 74.18
C ALA A 503 -54.94 -1.69 74.59
N PHE A 504 -55.36 -2.71 73.83
CA PHE A 504 -56.56 -3.49 74.16
C PHE A 504 -56.40 -4.27 75.47
N GLN A 505 -55.24 -4.86 75.73
CA GLN A 505 -54.96 -5.57 76.98
C GLN A 505 -54.99 -4.62 78.19
N LEU A 506 -54.38 -3.44 78.08
CA LEU A 506 -54.41 -2.42 79.13
C LEU A 506 -55.83 -1.92 79.40
N ARG A 507 -56.64 -1.71 78.35
CA ARG A 507 -58.04 -1.30 78.49
C ARG A 507 -58.92 -2.38 79.11
N ALA A 508 -58.66 -3.66 78.80
CA ALA A 508 -59.32 -4.78 79.45
C ALA A 508 -58.94 -4.90 80.94
N ALA A 509 -57.68 -4.61 81.29
CA ALA A 509 -57.24 -4.54 82.68
C ALA A 509 -57.90 -3.38 83.45
N GLN A 510 -58.05 -2.21 82.80
CA GLN A 510 -58.75 -1.04 83.34
C GLN A 510 -60.21 -1.35 83.68
N LEU A 511 -60.93 -2.10 82.84
CA LEU A 511 -62.32 -2.51 83.10
C LEU A 511 -62.46 -3.51 84.25
N ARG A 512 -61.38 -4.20 84.63
CA ARG A 512 -61.38 -5.23 85.68
C ARG A 512 -60.87 -4.74 87.03
N THR A 513 -60.23 -3.57 87.09
CA THR A 513 -59.68 -3.05 88.36
C THR A 513 -60.78 -2.46 89.24
N ARG A 514 -60.61 -2.57 90.56
CA ARG A 514 -61.46 -1.93 91.58
C ARG A 514 -60.77 -0.75 92.27
N SER A 515 -59.50 -0.47 91.93
CA SER A 515 -58.73 0.66 92.46
C SER A 515 -58.90 1.90 91.55
N PRO A 516 -59.41 3.03 92.07
CA PRO A 516 -59.56 4.27 91.30
C PRO A 516 -58.22 4.83 90.80
N GLU A 517 -57.16 4.76 91.61
CA GLU A 517 -55.83 5.27 91.26
C GLU A 517 -55.23 4.47 90.10
N LEU A 518 -55.33 3.14 90.16
CA LEU A 518 -54.83 2.26 89.09
C LEU A 518 -55.60 2.46 87.78
N ALA A 519 -56.89 2.82 87.84
CA ALA A 519 -57.69 3.10 86.66
C ALA A 519 -57.24 4.37 85.93
N VAL A 520 -56.78 5.40 86.65
CA VAL A 520 -56.25 6.65 86.09
C VAL A 520 -54.88 6.43 85.43
N ASP A 521 -54.00 5.66 86.08
CA ASP A 521 -52.67 5.36 85.52
C ASP A 521 -52.77 4.46 84.28
N LEU A 522 -53.70 3.51 84.25
CA LEU A 522 -53.99 2.70 83.05
C LEU A 522 -54.58 3.55 81.92
N ASP A 523 -55.43 4.53 82.22
CA ASP A 523 -55.98 5.45 81.22
C ASP A 523 -54.90 6.31 80.57
N ARG A 524 -53.99 6.84 81.39
CA ARG A 524 -52.82 7.60 80.93
C ARG A 524 -51.92 6.74 80.05
N ALA A 525 -51.64 5.50 80.45
CA ALA A 525 -50.84 4.56 79.67
C ALA A 525 -51.49 4.18 78.33
N VAL A 526 -52.82 4.01 78.28
CA VAL A 526 -53.55 3.75 77.03
C VAL A 526 -53.49 4.95 76.10
N THR A 527 -53.66 6.17 76.64
CA THR A 527 -53.59 7.40 75.85
C THR A 527 -52.19 7.62 75.29
N GLU A 528 -51.15 7.42 76.09
CA GLU A 528 -49.75 7.51 75.65
C GLU A 528 -49.43 6.48 74.56
N LEU A 529 -49.92 5.25 74.69
CA LEU A 529 -49.76 4.22 73.66
C LEU A 529 -50.50 4.56 72.36
N GLN A 530 -51.69 5.15 72.44
CA GLN A 530 -52.45 5.61 71.28
C GLN A 530 -51.73 6.75 70.55
N THR A 531 -51.14 7.70 71.29
CA THR A 531 -50.31 8.76 70.74
C THR A 531 -49.08 8.18 70.03
N ALA A 532 -48.36 7.25 70.66
CA ALA A 532 -47.19 6.59 70.07
C ALA A 532 -47.54 5.79 68.79
N VAL A 533 -48.72 5.14 68.74
CA VAL A 533 -49.22 4.49 67.51
C VAL A 533 -49.52 5.51 66.42
N GLY A 534 -50.06 6.69 66.78
CA GLY A 534 -50.28 7.80 65.85
C GLY A 534 -48.97 8.33 65.25
N GLU A 535 -47.95 8.53 66.08
CA GLU A 535 -46.61 8.95 65.65
C GLU A 535 -45.94 7.89 64.75
N LEU A 536 -46.05 6.60 65.11
CA LEU A 536 -45.50 5.50 64.31
C LEU A 536 -46.23 5.34 62.97
N ARG A 537 -47.54 5.66 62.89
CA ARG A 537 -48.28 5.75 61.61
C ARG A 537 -47.78 6.89 60.74
N ALA A 538 -47.57 8.07 61.31
CA ALA A 538 -47.01 9.21 60.58
C ALA A 538 -45.59 8.91 60.05
N LEU A 539 -44.80 8.17 60.83
CA LEU A 539 -43.45 7.74 60.45
C LEU A 539 -43.46 6.62 59.38
N ALA A 540 -44.32 5.60 59.54
CA ALA A 540 -44.41 4.45 58.63
C ALA A 540 -45.04 4.79 57.27
N ASN A 541 -45.92 5.79 57.22
CA ASN A 541 -46.39 6.37 55.97
C ASN A 541 -45.40 7.38 55.40
N GLY A 542 -44.17 7.40 55.93
CA GLY A 542 -43.06 8.23 55.52
C GLY A 542 -43.51 9.65 55.32
N LEU A 543 -44.12 10.29 56.33
CA LEU A 543 -44.59 11.67 56.26
C LEU A 543 -45.24 12.00 54.90
N HIS A 544 -46.09 11.14 54.36
CA HIS A 544 -46.97 11.50 53.25
C HIS A 544 -48.28 11.97 53.89
N PRO A 545 -48.59 13.28 53.95
CA PRO A 545 -49.87 13.71 54.46
C PRO A 545 -50.93 13.09 53.55
N ALA A 546 -51.94 12.40 54.10
CA ALA A 546 -53.14 12.07 53.32
C ALA A 546 -53.71 13.33 52.61
N ILE A 547 -53.46 14.48 53.22
CA ILE A 547 -53.72 15.83 52.70
C ILE A 547 -53.05 16.11 51.35
N LEU A 548 -51.87 15.54 51.05
CA LEU A 548 -51.23 15.70 49.73
C LEU A 548 -51.98 14.91 48.65
N VAL A 549 -52.49 13.72 48.98
CA VAL A 549 -53.27 12.88 48.05
C VAL A 549 -54.64 13.50 47.78
N ASP A 550 -55.34 13.90 48.83
CA ASP A 550 -56.71 14.40 48.74
C ASP A 550 -56.75 15.89 48.32
N GLY A 551 -55.81 16.71 48.82
CA GLY A 551 -55.79 18.17 48.69
C GLY A 551 -54.63 18.77 47.87
N GLY A 552 -53.68 17.96 47.40
CA GLY A 552 -52.54 18.43 46.59
C GLY A 552 -51.46 19.21 47.38
N LEU A 553 -50.46 19.74 46.66
CA LEU A 553 -49.30 20.42 47.26
C LEU A 553 -49.67 21.63 48.14
N ALA A 554 -50.63 22.45 47.71
CA ALA A 554 -51.06 23.63 48.45
C ALA A 554 -51.59 23.29 49.85
N ALA A 555 -52.54 22.35 49.93
CA ALA A 555 -53.13 21.92 51.19
C ALA A 555 -52.10 21.30 52.15
N ALA A 556 -51.13 20.55 51.60
CA ALA A 556 -50.09 19.92 52.40
C ALA A 556 -49.05 20.94 52.94
N LEU A 557 -48.79 22.02 52.21
CA LEU A 557 -47.93 23.12 52.67
C LEU A 557 -48.65 24.03 53.67
N GLU A 558 -49.96 24.24 53.52
CA GLU A 558 -50.79 24.94 54.53
C GLU A 558 -50.77 24.22 55.88
N ASP A 559 -50.92 22.90 55.86
CA ASP A 559 -50.84 22.06 57.07
C ASP A 559 -49.43 22.06 57.69
N LEU A 560 -48.38 22.18 56.87
CA LEU A 560 -47.00 22.38 57.35
C LEU A 560 -46.83 23.76 58.01
N ALA A 561 -47.34 24.83 57.38
CA ALA A 561 -47.26 26.19 57.89
C ALA A 561 -48.00 26.34 59.23
N ALA A 562 -49.16 25.70 59.37
CA ALA A 562 -49.96 25.73 60.61
C ALA A 562 -49.25 25.10 61.82
N ARG A 563 -48.38 24.10 61.59
CA ARG A 563 -47.65 23.38 62.64
C ARG A 563 -46.24 23.91 62.90
N SER A 564 -45.79 24.90 62.13
CA SER A 564 -44.46 25.47 62.26
C SER A 564 -44.38 26.42 63.48
N PRO A 565 -43.29 26.35 64.29
CA PRO A 565 -43.07 27.28 65.40
C PRO A 565 -42.66 28.69 64.96
N VAL A 566 -42.33 28.88 63.68
CA VAL A 566 -41.98 30.17 63.05
C VAL A 566 -43.00 30.48 61.96
N PRO A 567 -43.49 31.73 61.81
CA PRO A 567 -44.46 32.08 60.78
C PRO A 567 -44.00 31.69 59.37
N VAL A 568 -44.80 30.90 58.66
CA VAL A 568 -44.53 30.49 57.27
C VAL A 568 -45.56 31.16 56.35
N ARG A 569 -45.09 31.96 55.38
CA ARG A 569 -45.93 32.50 54.30
C ARG A 569 -45.83 31.60 53.08
N LEU A 570 -46.97 31.33 52.47
CA LEU A 570 -47.08 30.46 51.31
C LEU A 570 -47.48 31.28 50.09
N ASP A 571 -46.78 31.07 48.98
CA ASP A 571 -47.11 31.58 47.65
C ASP A 571 -47.23 30.41 46.68
N VAL A 572 -48.35 29.68 46.78
CA VAL A 572 -48.58 28.43 46.06
C VAL A 572 -49.92 28.52 45.34
N GLY A 573 -49.92 28.33 44.03
CA GLY A 573 -51.14 28.28 43.22
C GLY A 573 -51.97 27.00 43.48
N PRO A 574 -53.27 26.99 43.12
CA PRO A 574 -54.15 25.83 43.33
C PRO A 574 -53.94 24.69 42.32
N GLU A 575 -52.87 24.74 41.53
CA GLU A 575 -52.60 23.78 40.46
C GLU A 575 -52.14 22.42 41.01
N ARG A 576 -52.57 21.34 40.35
CA ARG A 576 -52.15 19.97 40.67
C ARG A 576 -50.96 19.59 39.81
N PHE A 577 -49.94 19.01 40.43
CA PHE A 577 -48.74 18.51 39.75
C PHE A 577 -48.72 16.97 39.77
N PRO A 578 -47.87 16.32 38.95
CA PRO A 578 -47.68 14.88 39.06
C PRO A 578 -47.35 14.47 40.50
N PRO A 579 -47.95 13.39 41.05
CA PRO A 579 -47.83 13.04 42.48
C PRO A 579 -46.39 12.93 43.00
N ALA A 580 -45.46 12.46 42.15
CA ALA A 580 -44.04 12.38 42.49
C ALA A 580 -43.38 13.76 42.64
N CYS A 581 -43.80 14.75 41.85
CA CYS A 581 -43.33 16.13 41.94
C CYS A 581 -43.88 16.83 43.18
N GLU A 582 -45.17 16.65 43.48
CA GLU A 582 -45.78 17.20 44.70
C GLU A 582 -45.14 16.63 45.96
N ALA A 583 -44.87 15.32 45.98
CA ALA A 583 -44.20 14.68 47.11
C ALA A 583 -42.78 15.23 47.30
N ALA A 584 -41.99 15.33 46.22
CA ALA A 584 -40.63 15.86 46.29
C ALA A 584 -40.60 17.33 46.76
N ALA A 585 -41.49 18.16 46.21
CA ALA A 585 -41.66 19.56 46.59
C ALA A 585 -41.99 19.73 48.07
N TRP A 586 -42.95 18.95 48.55
CA TRP A 586 -43.37 18.97 49.94
C TRP A 586 -42.23 18.57 50.90
N PHE A 587 -41.46 17.52 50.57
CA PHE A 587 -40.30 17.13 51.37
C PHE A 587 -39.20 18.20 51.42
N VAL A 588 -38.91 18.84 50.29
CA VAL A 588 -37.95 19.94 50.21
C VAL A 588 -38.40 21.09 51.11
N ALA A 589 -39.69 21.46 51.07
CA ALA A 589 -40.25 22.48 51.93
C ALA A 589 -40.18 22.12 53.43
N CYS A 590 -40.50 20.88 53.79
CA CYS A 590 -40.38 20.40 55.19
C CYS A 590 -38.94 20.53 55.70
N GLU A 591 -37.96 20.09 54.91
CA GLU A 591 -36.54 20.13 55.28
C GLU A 591 -36.03 21.59 55.33
N ALA A 592 -36.45 22.44 54.39
CA ALA A 592 -36.10 23.85 54.39
C ALA A 592 -36.64 24.59 55.64
N VAL A 593 -37.91 24.36 55.99
CA VAL A 593 -38.54 24.92 57.21
C VAL A 593 -37.85 24.38 58.46
N ALA A 594 -37.58 23.07 58.54
CA ALA A 594 -36.87 22.48 59.67
C ALA A 594 -35.47 23.08 59.86
N ASN A 595 -34.74 23.30 58.77
CA ASN A 595 -33.43 23.94 58.79
C ASN A 595 -33.50 25.42 59.19
N ALA A 596 -34.51 26.16 58.72
CA ALA A 596 -34.73 27.54 59.14
C ALA A 596 -34.98 27.65 60.65
N VAL A 597 -35.79 26.75 61.21
CA VAL A 597 -36.09 26.69 62.65
C VAL A 597 -34.85 26.32 63.47
N LYS A 598 -34.11 25.29 63.05
CA LYS A 598 -32.97 24.76 63.83
C LYS A 598 -31.70 25.59 63.71
N HIS A 599 -31.45 26.18 62.54
CA HIS A 599 -30.14 26.71 62.19
C HIS A 599 -30.14 28.20 61.83
N ALA A 600 -31.25 28.75 61.35
CA ALA A 600 -31.26 30.13 60.83
C ALA A 600 -31.71 31.21 61.84
N ARG A 601 -32.28 30.83 62.99
CA ARG A 601 -32.96 31.77 63.93
C ARG A 601 -33.93 32.72 63.20
N ALA A 602 -34.58 32.21 62.16
CA ALA A 602 -35.44 33.00 61.30
C ALA A 602 -36.68 33.50 62.06
N THR A 603 -37.08 34.74 61.81
CA THR A 603 -38.34 35.31 62.35
C THR A 603 -39.54 35.03 61.45
N GLY A 604 -39.32 34.44 60.27
CA GLY A 604 -40.33 34.06 59.29
C GLY A 604 -39.69 33.26 58.14
N VAL A 605 -40.48 32.45 57.45
CA VAL A 605 -40.07 31.69 56.26
C VAL A 605 -41.08 31.94 55.15
N GLU A 606 -40.63 32.15 53.91
CA GLU A 606 -41.51 32.25 52.75
C GLU A 606 -41.24 31.04 51.84
N VAL A 607 -42.30 30.31 51.47
CA VAL A 607 -42.24 29.14 50.58
C VAL A 607 -43.15 29.42 49.40
N GLY A 608 -42.57 29.43 48.19
CA GLY A 608 -43.31 29.64 46.96
C GLY A 608 -43.21 28.43 46.05
N ALA A 609 -44.31 28.06 45.40
CA ALA A 609 -44.29 26.99 44.40
C ALA A 609 -45.08 27.41 43.14
N ARG A 610 -44.42 27.35 41.99
CA ARG A 610 -44.98 27.79 40.70
C ARG A 610 -44.62 26.85 39.56
N ALA A 611 -45.52 26.73 38.59
CA ALA A 611 -45.26 26.08 37.32
C ALA A 611 -44.41 26.99 36.42
N ASP A 612 -43.33 26.44 35.84
CA ASP A 612 -42.55 27.07 34.77
C ASP A 612 -42.42 26.08 33.61
N ALA A 613 -43.25 26.26 32.58
CA ALA A 613 -43.45 25.32 31.49
C ALA A 613 -43.76 23.89 31.99
N ASP A 614 -42.83 22.95 31.82
CA ASP A 614 -42.96 21.54 32.23
C ASP A 614 -42.29 21.24 33.59
N ARG A 615 -41.96 22.27 34.38
CA ARG A 615 -41.23 22.12 35.65
C ARG A 615 -41.98 22.76 36.80
N LEU A 616 -41.91 22.11 37.96
CA LEU A 616 -42.32 22.67 39.24
C LEU A 616 -41.10 23.33 39.90
N LEU A 617 -41.17 24.64 40.14
CA LEU A 617 -40.18 25.38 40.91
C LEU A 617 -40.72 25.57 42.34
N VAL A 618 -39.95 25.13 43.33
CA VAL A 618 -40.27 25.15 44.77
C VAL A 618 -39.10 25.73 45.54
#